data_AF-R7VEE0-F1
#
_entry.id   AF-R7VEE0-F1
#
_cell.length_a   1.000
_cell.length_b   1.000
_cell.length_c   1.000
_cell.angle_alpha   90.00
_cell.angle_beta   90.00
_cell.angle_gamma   90.00
#
_symmetry.space_group_name_H-M   'P 1'
#
loop_
_entity.id
_entity.type
_entity.pdbx_description
1 polymer ?
#
loop_
_entity_poly.entity_id
_entity_poly.type
_entity_poly.pdbx_seq_one_letter_code
_entity_poly.pdbx_strand_id
1 'polypeptide(L)'
;MKILIALTLALSATVVLGDFEDPATCDVIWRSVEGVAKSCYKFHNEKKRWVEAYSACPPGMHLLALETEAELAFITRYIKQYVVHTYRQSWWTAGKGQVAIADSWFWKPGNTPIVFGWGPGEPNNNKNRYENCVSYFRYALNDDACYSRFPYICEHDF
;
A
#
# COMPACT_ATOMS: atom_id res chain seq x y z
N MET A 1 29.67 53.45 -29.41
CA MET A 1 29.73 51.99 -29.61
C MET A 1 28.78 51.35 -28.60
N LYS A 2 27.57 50.96 -29.01
CA LYS A 2 26.55 50.38 -28.11
C LYS A 2 26.86 48.90 -27.91
N ILE A 3 27.19 48.50 -26.70
CA ILE A 3 27.34 47.09 -26.33
C ILE A 3 25.96 46.60 -25.89
N LEU A 4 25.33 45.76 -26.71
CA LEU A 4 24.12 45.02 -26.33
C LEU A 4 24.53 43.86 -25.42
N ILE A 5 24.07 43.88 -24.17
CA ILE A 5 24.16 42.73 -23.28
C ILE A 5 22.92 41.88 -23.55
N ALA A 6 23.10 40.72 -24.18
CA ALA A 6 22.04 39.73 -24.35
C ALA A 6 21.77 39.07 -22.99
N LEU A 7 20.64 39.43 -22.36
CA LEU A 7 20.10 38.72 -21.20
C LEU A 7 19.48 37.40 -21.69
N THR A 8 20.18 36.31 -21.46
CA THR A 8 19.60 34.96 -21.59
C THR A 8 18.59 34.74 -20.46
N LEU A 9 17.30 34.81 -20.79
CA LEU A 9 16.26 34.27 -19.91
C LEU A 9 16.37 32.75 -19.92
N ALA A 10 17.05 32.19 -18.90
CA ALA A 10 16.86 30.80 -18.56
C ALA A 10 15.44 30.67 -17.99
N LEU A 11 14.50 30.20 -18.81
CA LEU A 11 13.21 29.73 -18.31
C LEU A 11 13.49 28.41 -17.59
N SER A 12 13.85 28.51 -16.32
CA SER A 12 13.80 27.38 -15.40
C SER A 12 12.34 26.96 -15.33
N ALA A 13 11.96 25.96 -16.12
CA ALA A 13 10.80 25.16 -15.81
C ALA A 13 11.16 24.43 -14.50
N THR A 14 10.79 25.04 -13.37
CA THR A 14 10.58 24.25 -12.17
C THR A 14 9.48 23.28 -12.54
N VAL A 15 9.86 22.05 -12.89
CA VAL A 15 8.96 20.91 -12.77
C VAL A 15 8.56 20.99 -11.31
N VAL A 16 7.33 21.46 -11.05
CA VAL A 16 6.70 21.25 -9.76
C VAL A 16 6.42 19.75 -9.76
N LEU A 17 7.47 18.97 -9.48
CA LEU A 17 7.31 17.69 -8.84
C LEU A 17 6.59 18.07 -7.57
N GLY A 18 5.25 17.95 -7.56
CA GLY A 18 4.47 18.21 -6.37
C GLY A 18 5.19 17.52 -5.24
N ASP A 19 5.54 18.28 -4.20
CA ASP A 19 6.29 17.76 -3.09
C ASP A 19 5.48 16.60 -2.50
N PHE A 20 5.80 15.38 -2.91
CA PHE A 20 5.23 14.14 -2.37
C PHE A 20 5.64 13.93 -0.90
N GLU A 21 6.16 14.97 -0.25
CA GLU A 21 6.42 15.09 1.16
C GLU A 21 5.35 15.95 1.86
N ASP A 22 4.28 16.40 1.17
CA ASP A 22 3.14 17.06 1.79
C ASP A 22 2.38 16.08 2.73
N PRO A 23 2.29 16.37 4.04
CA PRO A 23 1.54 15.58 5.01
C PRO A 23 0.04 15.45 4.70
N ALA A 24 -0.52 16.30 3.83
CA ALA A 24 -1.90 16.14 3.35
C ALA A 24 -2.08 14.89 2.46
N THR A 25 -1.00 14.44 1.82
CA THR A 25 -0.97 13.29 0.90
C THR A 25 -0.68 11.97 1.61
N CYS A 26 0.21 11.96 2.61
CA CYS A 26 0.70 10.75 3.26
C CYS A 26 0.55 10.81 4.79
N ASP A 27 0.07 9.74 5.40
CA ASP A 27 0.09 9.61 6.87
C ASP A 27 1.48 9.19 7.36
N VAL A 28 2.22 8.42 6.55
CA VAL A 28 3.58 8.00 6.85
C VAL A 28 4.38 7.69 5.58
N ILE A 29 5.68 7.94 5.62
CA ILE A 29 6.62 7.61 4.54
C ILE A 29 7.63 6.59 5.07
N TRP A 30 7.87 5.54 4.30
CA TRP A 30 8.96 4.59 4.52
C TRP A 30 10.10 4.85 3.55
N ARG A 31 11.32 4.55 3.98
CA ARG A 31 12.52 4.51 3.14
C ARG A 31 13.31 3.27 3.51
N SER A 32 13.82 2.55 2.50
CA SER A 32 14.80 1.50 2.74
C SER A 32 16.07 2.09 3.35
N VAL A 33 16.87 1.26 4.02
CA VAL A 33 18.12 1.70 4.69
C VAL A 33 19.08 2.38 3.71
N GLU A 34 19.12 1.88 2.47
CA GLU A 34 19.96 2.41 1.40
C GLU A 34 19.33 3.62 0.69
N GLY A 35 18.09 3.97 1.02
CA GLY A 35 17.35 5.09 0.42
C GLY A 35 16.85 4.83 -1.00
N VAL A 36 17.03 3.60 -1.51
CA VAL A 36 16.67 3.21 -2.90
C VAL A 36 15.16 3.03 -3.07
N ALA A 37 14.49 2.47 -2.08
CA ALA A 37 13.03 2.30 -2.09
C ALA A 37 12.41 3.32 -1.13
N LYS A 38 11.33 3.94 -1.58
CA LYS A 38 10.54 4.89 -0.80
C LYS A 38 9.08 4.65 -1.17
N SER A 39 8.22 4.61 -0.16
CA SER A 39 6.77 4.50 -0.35
C SER A 39 6.04 5.41 0.64
N CYS A 40 4.87 5.90 0.22
CA CYS A 40 3.96 6.73 1.00
C CYS A 40 2.71 5.92 1.31
N TYR A 41 2.25 5.95 2.57
CA TYR A 41 1.06 5.22 3.00
C TYR A 41 0.00 6.12 3.58
N LYS A 42 -1.26 5.76 3.32
CA LYS A 42 -2.45 6.44 3.83
C LYS A 42 -3.46 5.44 4.39
N PHE A 43 -3.86 5.63 5.64
CA PHE A 43 -4.77 4.77 6.38
C PHE A 43 -6.19 5.32 6.33
N HIS A 44 -7.12 4.51 5.84
CA HIS A 44 -8.52 4.87 5.73
C HIS A 44 -9.36 4.02 6.69
N ASN A 45 -9.93 4.66 7.72
CA ASN A 45 -10.78 4.01 8.71
C ASN A 45 -12.18 3.62 8.18
N GLU A 46 -12.58 4.15 7.02
CA GLU A 46 -13.86 3.79 6.39
C GLU A 46 -13.87 2.32 5.97
N LYS A 47 -14.92 1.59 6.36
CA LYS A 47 -15.03 0.16 6.07
C LYS A 47 -15.65 -0.12 4.70
N LYS A 48 -14.86 -0.68 3.80
CA LYS A 48 -15.24 -1.00 2.43
C LYS A 48 -15.04 -2.49 2.12
N ARG A 49 -15.76 -3.00 1.12
CA ARG A 49 -15.43 -4.29 0.50
C ARG A 49 -14.09 -4.18 -0.23
N TRP A 50 -13.40 -5.29 -0.45
CA TRP A 50 -12.06 -5.24 -1.05
C TRP A 50 -12.05 -4.48 -2.39
N VAL A 51 -13.03 -4.75 -3.27
CA VAL A 51 -13.13 -4.07 -4.57
C VAL A 51 -13.42 -2.57 -4.44
N GLU A 52 -14.21 -2.18 -3.44
CA GLU A 52 -14.51 -0.78 -3.17
C GLU A 52 -13.30 -0.05 -2.60
N ALA A 53 -12.53 -0.72 -1.72
CA ALA A 53 -11.27 -0.20 -1.18
C ALA A 53 -10.21 -0.05 -2.28
N TYR A 54 -10.11 -1.05 -3.17
CA TYR A 54 -9.17 -1.04 -4.31
C TYR A 54 -9.38 0.18 -5.22
N SER A 55 -10.64 0.55 -5.48
CA SER A 55 -10.99 1.72 -6.29
C SER A 55 -11.02 3.04 -5.51
N ALA A 56 -10.93 3.01 -4.18
CA ALA A 56 -11.04 4.22 -3.34
C ALA A 56 -9.69 4.89 -3.02
N CYS A 57 -8.57 4.27 -3.39
CA CYS A 57 -7.28 4.91 -3.22
C CYS A 57 -7.17 6.17 -4.10
N PRO A 58 -6.54 7.26 -3.60
CA PRO A 58 -6.37 8.48 -4.37
C PRO A 58 -5.64 8.24 -5.70
N PRO A 59 -5.80 9.13 -6.70
CA PRO A 59 -5.04 9.05 -7.94
C PRO A 59 -3.53 8.93 -7.68
N GLY A 60 -2.89 7.96 -8.32
CA GLY A 60 -1.47 7.65 -8.11
C GLY A 60 -1.18 6.67 -6.98
N MET A 61 -2.18 6.27 -6.19
CA MET A 61 -2.05 5.26 -5.13
C MET A 61 -2.79 3.97 -5.49
N HIS A 62 -2.35 2.84 -4.94
CA HIS A 62 -3.07 1.56 -4.93
C HIS A 62 -3.24 1.07 -3.49
N LEU A 63 -3.93 -0.05 -3.27
CA LEU A 63 -3.92 -0.67 -1.93
C LEU A 63 -2.50 -1.15 -1.58
N LEU A 64 -2.19 -1.18 -0.29
CA LEU A 64 -0.92 -1.63 0.25
C LEU A 64 -0.46 -2.97 -0.35
N ALA A 65 0.75 -3.01 -0.88
CA ALA A 65 1.41 -4.19 -1.40
C ALA A 65 2.72 -4.41 -0.63
N LEU A 66 2.72 -5.37 0.30
CA LEU A 66 3.89 -5.64 1.16
C LEU A 66 4.92 -6.47 0.40
N GLU A 67 5.71 -5.82 -0.45
CA GLU A 67 6.62 -6.46 -1.40
C GLU A 67 8.00 -6.78 -0.80
N THR A 68 8.36 -6.14 0.33
CA THR A 68 9.60 -6.47 1.06
C THR A 68 9.39 -6.71 2.56
N GLU A 69 10.26 -7.53 3.17
CA GLU A 69 10.21 -7.76 4.62
C GLU A 69 10.43 -6.48 5.44
N ALA A 70 11.24 -5.56 4.92
CA ALA A 70 11.53 -4.28 5.56
C ALA A 70 10.28 -3.38 5.59
N GLU A 71 9.51 -3.40 4.51
CA GLU A 71 8.23 -2.71 4.40
C GLU A 71 7.17 -3.31 5.35
N LEU A 72 7.06 -4.65 5.37
CA LEU A 72 6.22 -5.37 6.32
C LEU A 72 6.58 -5.03 7.77
N ALA A 73 7.87 -5.04 8.12
CA ALA A 73 8.34 -4.67 9.45
C ALA A 73 7.98 -3.22 9.80
N PHE A 74 8.10 -2.31 8.84
CA PHE A 74 7.74 -0.91 9.01
C PHE A 74 6.24 -0.73 9.26
N ILE A 75 5.37 -1.27 8.41
CA ILE A 75 3.91 -1.18 8.57
C ILE A 75 3.47 -1.84 9.89
N THR A 76 4.05 -2.99 10.23
CA THR A 76 3.81 -3.67 11.51
C THR A 76 4.11 -2.75 12.70
N ARG A 77 5.29 -2.10 12.69
CA ARG A 77 5.71 -1.20 13.75
C ARG A 77 4.81 0.03 13.84
N TYR A 78 4.47 0.62 12.70
CA TYR A 78 3.60 1.80 12.65
C TYR A 78 2.21 1.49 13.24
N ILE A 79 1.59 0.39 12.81
CA ILE A 79 0.29 -0.06 13.33
C ILE A 79 0.36 -0.29 14.84
N LYS A 80 1.38 -1.00 15.34
CA LYS A 80 1.54 -1.26 16.78
C LYS A 80 1.65 0.01 17.62
N GLN A 81 2.28 1.05 17.08
CA GLN A 81 2.61 2.26 17.83
C GLN A 81 1.51 3.33 17.75
N TYR A 82 0.86 3.48 16.60
CA TYR A 82 0.03 4.66 16.33
C TYR A 82 -1.44 4.34 16.04
N VAL A 83 -1.79 3.09 15.72
CA VAL A 83 -3.17 2.71 15.42
C VAL A 83 -3.82 2.13 16.67
N VAL A 84 -5.02 2.61 17.01
CA VAL A 84 -5.77 2.18 18.20
C VAL A 84 -6.60 0.91 17.86
N HIS A 85 -6.81 0.02 18.83
CA HIS A 85 -7.65 -1.20 18.70
C HIS A 85 -7.18 -2.25 17.66
N THR A 86 -5.89 -2.31 17.37
CA THR A 86 -5.28 -3.11 16.29
C THR A 86 -5.50 -4.62 16.39
N TYR A 87 -5.61 -5.18 17.60
CA TYR A 87 -5.71 -6.63 17.79
C TYR A 87 -7.00 -7.27 17.23
N ARG A 88 -8.02 -6.48 16.91
CA ARG A 88 -9.30 -6.95 16.33
C ARG A 88 -9.58 -6.37 14.94
N GLN A 89 -8.69 -5.55 14.41
CA GLN A 89 -8.94 -4.81 13.18
C GLN A 89 -8.13 -5.42 12.04
N SER A 90 -8.83 -5.96 11.04
CA SER A 90 -8.24 -6.30 9.74
C SER A 90 -8.14 -5.06 8.87
N TRP A 91 -7.12 -4.99 8.02
CA TRP A 91 -6.93 -3.92 7.03
C TRP A 91 -6.86 -4.54 5.64
N TRP A 92 -7.58 -3.99 4.66
CA TRP A 92 -7.40 -4.44 3.29
C TRP A 92 -6.04 -4.05 2.74
N THR A 93 -5.45 -5.02 2.04
CA THR A 93 -4.23 -4.90 1.25
C THR A 93 -4.58 -5.15 -0.23
N ALA A 94 -3.64 -4.94 -1.15
CA ALA A 94 -3.83 -5.26 -2.56
C ALA A 94 -3.73 -6.76 -2.87
N GLY A 95 -3.45 -7.60 -1.88
CA GLY A 95 -3.26 -9.02 -2.11
C GLY A 95 -4.55 -9.69 -2.55
N LYS A 96 -4.46 -10.53 -3.57
CA LYS A 96 -5.60 -11.24 -4.15
C LYS A 96 -5.19 -12.64 -4.63
N GLY A 97 -6.06 -13.61 -4.37
CA GLY A 97 -5.92 -14.97 -4.88
C GLY A 97 -6.17 -15.02 -6.39
N GLN A 98 -5.39 -15.79 -7.13
CA GLN A 98 -5.63 -16.02 -8.55
C GLN A 98 -6.52 -17.25 -8.74
N VAL A 99 -7.77 -17.03 -9.16
CA VAL A 99 -8.77 -18.09 -9.34
C VAL A 99 -8.31 -19.24 -10.25
N ALA A 100 -7.45 -18.93 -11.24
CA ALA A 100 -6.96 -19.92 -12.20
C ALA A 100 -5.83 -20.83 -11.67
N ILE A 101 -5.18 -20.46 -10.56
CA ILE A 101 -4.04 -21.20 -10.01
C ILE A 101 -4.30 -21.39 -8.51
N ALA A 102 -4.60 -22.64 -8.13
CA ALA A 102 -4.87 -22.99 -6.75
C ALA A 102 -3.72 -22.54 -5.83
N ASP A 103 -4.08 -21.99 -4.67
CA ASP A 103 -3.17 -21.59 -3.60
C ASP A 103 -2.08 -20.60 -4.04
N SER A 104 -2.42 -19.72 -4.99
CA SER A 104 -1.53 -18.65 -5.45
C SER A 104 -2.10 -17.27 -5.17
N TRP A 105 -1.23 -16.38 -4.71
CA TRP A 105 -1.58 -15.06 -4.19
C TRP A 105 -0.62 -14.02 -4.74
N PHE A 106 -1.17 -12.88 -5.14
CA PHE A 106 -0.40 -11.83 -5.79
C PHE A 106 -0.78 -10.45 -5.27
N TRP A 107 0.21 -9.57 -5.15
CA TRP A 107 -0.02 -8.15 -4.98
C TRP A 107 -0.52 -7.53 -6.28
N LYS A 108 -1.46 -6.60 -6.17
CA LYS A 108 -1.94 -5.78 -7.29
C LYS A 108 -1.45 -4.34 -7.09
N PRO A 109 -1.14 -3.57 -8.16
CA PRO A 109 -1.27 -3.94 -9.56
C PRO A 109 -0.10 -4.77 -10.13
N GLY A 110 1.06 -4.82 -9.46
CA GLY A 110 2.30 -5.39 -10.00
C GLY A 110 2.27 -6.89 -10.35
N ASN A 111 1.29 -7.63 -9.84
CA ASN A 111 1.17 -9.08 -10.01
C ASN A 111 2.41 -9.85 -9.52
N THR A 112 3.06 -9.32 -8.47
CA THR A 112 4.18 -9.94 -7.77
C THR A 112 3.66 -11.00 -6.80
N PRO A 113 4.32 -12.18 -6.69
CA PRO A 113 3.86 -13.23 -5.79
C PRO A 113 3.97 -12.83 -4.31
N ILE A 114 2.96 -13.18 -3.51
CA ILE A 114 3.01 -13.06 -2.05
C ILE A 114 3.72 -14.28 -1.47
N VAL A 115 4.97 -14.10 -1.03
CA VAL A 115 5.83 -15.22 -0.59
C VAL A 115 6.11 -15.24 0.92
N PHE A 116 5.76 -14.18 1.65
CA PHE A 116 6.00 -14.06 3.09
C PHE A 116 4.86 -13.32 3.80
N GLY A 117 4.91 -13.30 5.14
CA GLY A 117 4.03 -12.48 5.97
C GLY A 117 2.72 -13.14 6.40
N TRP A 118 2.40 -14.35 5.94
CA TRP A 118 1.21 -15.10 6.33
C TRP A 118 1.15 -15.40 7.83
N GLY A 119 -0.06 -15.34 8.38
CA GLY A 119 -0.35 -15.75 9.75
C GLY A 119 -0.24 -17.26 9.94
N PRO A 120 -0.14 -17.73 11.20
CA PRO A 120 -0.13 -19.16 11.48
C PRO A 120 -1.39 -19.85 10.95
N GLY A 121 -1.21 -20.79 10.02
CA GLY A 121 -2.32 -21.52 9.40
C GLY A 121 -2.89 -20.88 8.13
N GLU A 122 -2.36 -19.73 7.71
CA GLU A 122 -2.81 -19.00 6.51
C GLU A 122 -1.85 -19.20 5.32
N PRO A 123 -2.33 -19.06 4.07
CA PRO A 123 -3.73 -18.91 3.70
C PRO A 123 -4.50 -20.24 3.87
N ASN A 124 -5.67 -20.20 4.51
CA ASN A 124 -6.47 -21.40 4.77
C ASN A 124 -7.53 -21.68 3.69
N ASN A 125 -7.77 -20.72 2.79
CA ASN A 125 -8.66 -20.78 1.64
C ASN A 125 -9.99 -21.45 1.99
N ASN A 126 -10.70 -20.89 2.97
CA ASN A 126 -11.97 -21.44 3.42
C ASN A 126 -12.96 -21.44 2.25
N LYS A 127 -13.02 -22.58 1.53
CA LYS A 127 -13.71 -22.72 0.24
C LYS A 127 -15.20 -22.39 0.31
N ASN A 128 -15.77 -22.43 1.51
CA ASN A 128 -17.17 -22.08 1.76
C ASN A 128 -17.43 -20.57 1.82
N ARG A 129 -16.39 -19.73 1.91
CA ARG A 129 -16.49 -18.28 2.14
C ARG A 129 -15.97 -17.41 1.00
N TYR A 130 -15.43 -18.01 -0.07
CA TYR A 130 -14.82 -17.28 -1.19
C TYR A 130 -13.75 -16.28 -0.71
N GLU A 131 -12.84 -16.75 0.16
CA GLU A 131 -11.73 -15.98 0.71
C GLU A 131 -10.62 -15.87 -0.35
N ASN A 132 -10.72 -14.86 -1.21
CA ASN A 132 -9.78 -14.61 -2.31
C ASN A 132 -9.11 -13.24 -2.20
N CYS A 133 -9.23 -12.58 -1.07
CA CYS A 133 -8.69 -11.24 -0.81
C CYS A 133 -7.83 -11.27 0.44
N VAL A 134 -6.71 -10.57 0.44
CA VAL A 134 -5.76 -10.59 1.55
C VAL A 134 -6.00 -9.38 2.44
N SER A 135 -6.17 -9.65 3.73
CA SER A 135 -6.16 -8.64 4.78
C SER A 135 -4.88 -8.74 5.60
N TYR A 136 -4.54 -7.65 6.27
CA TYR A 136 -3.53 -7.60 7.31
C TYR A 136 -4.22 -7.60 8.67
N PHE A 137 -4.04 -8.67 9.42
CA PHE A 137 -4.73 -8.94 10.69
C PHE A 137 -3.74 -9.50 11.72
N ARG A 138 -3.80 -9.00 12.96
CA ARG A 138 -2.90 -9.43 14.06
C ARG A 138 -1.42 -9.46 13.68
N TYR A 139 -1.01 -8.48 12.89
CA TYR A 139 0.37 -8.29 12.42
C TYR A 139 0.87 -9.31 11.38
N ALA A 140 -0.05 -10.00 10.71
CA ALA A 140 0.25 -10.95 9.65
C ALA A 140 -0.81 -10.89 8.54
N LEU A 141 -0.54 -11.51 7.40
CA LEU A 141 -1.49 -11.67 6.31
C LEU A 141 -2.49 -12.76 6.63
N ASN A 142 -3.73 -12.54 6.22
CA ASN A 142 -4.85 -13.45 6.34
C ASN A 142 -5.61 -13.44 5.01
N ASP A 143 -6.05 -14.58 4.51
CA ASP A 143 -7.06 -14.58 3.46
C ASP A 143 -8.44 -14.39 4.08
N ASP A 144 -9.22 -13.51 3.46
CA ASP A 144 -10.49 -13.06 3.97
C ASP A 144 -11.51 -13.00 2.83
N ALA A 145 -12.78 -13.13 3.23
CA ALA A 145 -13.89 -13.02 2.32
C ALA A 145 -13.94 -11.61 1.71
N CYS A 146 -13.83 -11.50 0.39
CA CYS A 146 -13.76 -10.20 -0.30
C CYS A 146 -14.96 -9.27 -0.07
N TYR A 147 -16.11 -9.82 0.39
CA TYR A 147 -17.32 -9.08 0.74
C TYR A 147 -17.32 -8.55 2.18
N SER A 148 -16.36 -8.95 3.02
CA SER A 148 -16.13 -8.36 4.34
C SER A 148 -15.86 -6.86 4.21
N ARG A 149 -16.19 -6.09 5.25
CA ARG A 149 -15.98 -4.63 5.25
C ARG A 149 -14.89 -4.28 6.24
N PHE A 150 -13.73 -3.90 5.73
CA PHE A 150 -12.57 -3.52 6.52
C PHE A 150 -12.10 -2.11 6.14
N PRO A 151 -11.45 -1.39 7.08
CA PRO A 151 -10.60 -0.27 6.72
C PRO A 151 -9.48 -0.74 5.80
N TYR A 152 -8.78 0.20 5.17
CA TYR A 152 -7.83 -0.11 4.12
C TYR A 152 -6.63 0.84 4.15
N ILE A 153 -5.51 0.37 3.60
CA ILE A 153 -4.27 1.13 3.53
C ILE A 153 -3.96 1.33 2.06
N CYS A 154 -3.75 2.58 1.65
CA CYS A 154 -3.28 2.92 0.32
C CYS A 154 -1.77 3.19 0.34
N GLU A 155 -1.11 2.91 -0.77
CA GLU A 155 0.32 3.03 -0.99
C GLU A 155 0.59 3.76 -2.30
N HIS A 156 1.65 4.57 -2.30
CA HIS A 156 2.28 5.14 -3.49
C HIS A 156 3.77 4.82 -3.46
N ASP A 157 4.24 4.10 -4.46
CA ASP A 157 5.65 3.84 -4.71
C ASP A 157 6.30 5.01 -5.47
N PHE A 158 7.56 5.31 -5.13
CA PHE A 158 8.36 6.37 -5.74
C PHE A 158 9.37 5.84 -6.75
#